data_AF-A0A6P7GEF8-F1
#
_entry.id   AF-A0A6P7GEF8-F1
#
_cell.length_a   1.000
_cell.length_b   1.000
_cell.length_c   1.000
_cell.angle_alpha   90.00
_cell.angle_beta   90.00
_cell.angle_gamma   90.00
#
_symmetry.space_group_name_H-M   'P 1'
#
loop_
_entity.id
_entity.type
_entity.pdbx_description
1 polymer ?
#
loop_
_entity_poly.entity_id
_entity_poly.type
_entity_poly.pdbx_seq_one_letter_code
_entity_poly.pdbx_strand_id
1 'polypeptide(L)'
;MPRIMIKGGVWRNTEDEILKAAVMKYGKNQWSRIASLLHRKSAKQCKARWFEWLDPSIKKTEWSREEDEKLLHLAKLMPTQWRTIAPIIGRTAAQCLERYEYLLDQAQKKEEGEDAVDDPRKLKPGEIDPNPETKPARPDPKDMDEDELEMLSEARARLANTQGKKAKRKVSSLQEVKILQEAQNMMALTHVDTPLKGGINTPLHNSDFSGVLPQAQTVSTPNTVLATPFRSSRSDGAGTPGSSVGFMTPRSGALVPVGKTPVGMTPSVRDKLSINPEEAMDVGSTPAEHRMYQMSMKDQLKMGLRSLPQPKNDYEIVVPENEDQEEPEQAQSQMVSDMLHFYARKQEELKAKAARELALRSQVIQRDLPRPQEVNMTVLRPSHESYSLSDLQRAEELIKREMVTMLHFDNLKNPVPTQSKRSNMSQAHQLAFLEQHPYESFRKEDLEVAKGILKREMEVVRNGMNHGELPIEVYTQVWEECLSQVLFLPNQTRYTRANLASKKDRLESAE
;
A
#
# COMPACT_ATOMS: atom_id res chain seq x y z
N MET A 1 -31.39 34.34 7.30
CA MET A 1 -30.35 34.92 8.17
C MET A 1 -29.18 33.92 8.23
N PRO A 2 -27.91 34.35 8.13
CA PRO A 2 -26.79 33.43 8.33
C PRO A 2 -26.84 32.88 9.76
N ARG A 3 -26.82 31.55 9.93
CA ARG A 3 -26.72 30.91 11.26
C ARG A 3 -25.41 31.38 11.90
N ILE A 4 -25.49 32.23 12.92
CA ILE A 4 -24.34 32.59 13.77
C ILE A 4 -24.00 31.33 14.58
N MET A 5 -23.07 30.53 14.07
CA MET A 5 -22.56 29.37 14.80
C MET A 5 -21.59 29.88 15.87
N ILE A 6 -22.05 29.92 17.12
CA ILE A 6 -21.17 30.14 18.28
C ILE A 6 -20.22 28.95 18.36
N LYS A 7 -18.94 29.19 18.11
CA LYS A 7 -17.89 28.16 18.12
C LYS A 7 -17.30 28.01 19.51
N GLY A 8 -17.06 26.78 19.92
CA GLY A 8 -16.41 26.43 21.19
C GLY A 8 -17.30 25.62 22.13
N GLY A 9 -17.04 25.79 23.42
CA GLY A 9 -17.64 24.98 24.47
C GLY A 9 -16.83 23.71 24.77
N VAL A 10 -17.37 22.92 25.70
CA VAL A 10 -16.74 21.68 26.17
C VAL A 10 -16.57 20.66 25.04
N TRP A 11 -15.47 19.90 25.11
CA TRP A 11 -15.20 18.79 24.20
C TRP A 11 -15.96 17.53 24.63
N ARG A 12 -16.64 16.89 23.69
CA ARG A 12 -17.28 15.57 23.88
C ARG A 12 -16.40 14.47 23.31
N ASN A 13 -16.62 13.23 23.76
CA ASN A 13 -15.86 12.08 23.31
C ASN A 13 -16.08 11.82 21.81
N THR A 14 -17.30 11.99 21.30
CA THR A 14 -17.59 11.98 19.86
C THR A 14 -16.72 12.93 19.03
N GLU A 15 -16.58 14.19 19.47
CA GLU A 15 -15.78 15.20 18.79
C GLU A 15 -14.28 14.84 18.80
N ASP A 16 -13.78 14.33 19.92
CA ASP A 16 -12.38 13.89 20.07
C ASP A 16 -12.07 12.69 19.17
N GLU A 17 -12.97 11.71 19.06
CA GLU A 17 -12.78 10.54 18.19
C GLU A 17 -12.82 10.92 16.70
N ILE A 18 -13.72 11.82 16.29
CA ILE A 18 -13.74 12.38 14.93
C ILE A 18 -12.44 13.14 14.67
N LEU A 19 -11.95 13.93 15.65
CA LEU A 19 -10.69 14.68 15.52
C LEU A 19 -9.50 13.75 15.33
N LYS A 20 -9.41 12.65 16.11
CA LYS A 20 -8.37 11.62 15.93
C LYS A 20 -8.41 11.02 14.53
N ALA A 21 -9.57 10.55 14.08
CA ALA A 21 -9.73 9.95 12.76
C ALA A 21 -9.41 10.95 11.63
N ALA A 22 -9.80 12.21 11.80
CA ALA A 22 -9.51 13.27 10.84
C ALA A 22 -8.01 13.61 10.79
N VAL A 23 -7.29 13.62 11.91
CA VAL A 23 -5.83 13.80 11.93
C VAL A 23 -5.12 12.61 11.29
N MET A 24 -5.60 11.37 11.49
CA MET A 24 -5.07 10.19 10.79
C MET A 24 -5.21 10.30 9.27
N LYS A 25 -6.31 10.87 8.76
CA LYS A 25 -6.53 11.02 7.31
C LYS A 25 -5.86 12.25 6.70
N TYR A 26 -5.88 13.40 7.38
CA TYR A 26 -5.47 14.69 6.81
C TYR A 26 -4.13 15.23 7.35
N GLY A 27 -3.59 14.62 8.41
CA GLY A 27 -2.35 15.03 9.07
C GLY A 27 -2.48 16.27 9.96
N LYS A 28 -1.37 16.64 10.63
CA LYS A 28 -1.31 17.75 11.62
C LYS A 28 -1.20 19.16 11.01
N ASN A 29 -1.32 19.30 9.70
CA ASN A 29 -1.15 20.59 9.00
C ASN A 29 -2.46 21.14 8.42
N GLN A 30 -3.51 20.33 8.29
CA GLN A 30 -4.76 20.70 7.60
C GLN A 30 -5.93 20.97 8.56
N TRP A 31 -5.71 21.81 9.59
CA TRP A 31 -6.69 22.07 10.65
C TRP A 31 -8.03 22.65 10.16
N SER A 32 -8.03 23.47 9.11
CA SER A 32 -9.27 24.01 8.53
C SER A 32 -10.15 22.92 7.92
N ARG A 33 -9.53 21.90 7.32
CA ARG A 33 -10.24 20.75 6.76
C ARG A 33 -10.80 19.86 7.86
N ILE A 34 -10.01 19.64 8.92
CA ILE A 34 -10.44 18.89 10.11
C ILE A 34 -11.62 19.59 10.79
N ALA A 35 -11.53 20.88 11.05
CA ALA A 35 -12.61 21.66 11.68
C ALA A 35 -13.89 21.67 10.83
N SER A 36 -13.80 21.49 9.51
CA SER A 36 -15.00 21.38 8.67
C SER A 36 -15.80 20.08 8.88
N LEU A 37 -15.26 19.10 9.62
CA LEU A 37 -15.98 17.90 10.07
C LEU A 37 -16.61 18.09 11.47
N LEU A 38 -16.26 19.16 12.19
CA LEU A 38 -16.73 19.44 13.55
C LEU A 38 -17.46 20.79 13.56
N HIS A 39 -18.80 20.77 13.52
CA HIS A 39 -19.60 21.96 13.23
C HIS A 39 -19.41 23.10 14.24
N ARG A 40 -19.19 22.76 15.52
CA ARG A 40 -19.07 23.72 16.63
C ARG A 40 -17.63 24.03 17.02
N LYS A 41 -16.63 23.44 16.36
CA LYS A 41 -15.21 23.63 16.70
C LYS A 41 -14.47 24.32 15.56
N SER A 42 -13.63 25.31 15.91
CA SER A 42 -12.79 26.02 14.96
C SER A 42 -11.47 25.29 14.70
N ALA A 43 -10.78 25.65 13.61
CA ALA A 43 -9.46 25.10 13.29
C ALA A 43 -8.43 25.36 14.42
N LYS A 44 -8.49 26.53 15.07
CA LYS A 44 -7.62 26.87 16.20
C LYS A 44 -7.91 25.97 17.40
N GLN A 45 -9.19 25.74 17.70
CA GLN A 45 -9.63 24.86 18.79
C GLN A 45 -9.23 23.40 18.52
N CYS A 46 -9.41 22.90 17.29
CA CYS A 46 -8.97 21.55 16.92
C CYS A 46 -7.45 21.38 17.08
N LYS A 47 -6.67 22.38 16.65
CA LYS A 47 -5.22 22.39 16.81
C LYS A 47 -4.82 22.38 18.29
N ALA A 48 -5.40 23.28 19.08
CA ALA A 48 -5.12 23.37 20.51
C ALA A 48 -5.51 22.07 21.24
N ARG A 49 -6.71 21.53 20.99
CA ARG A 49 -7.15 20.25 21.54
C ARG A 49 -6.20 19.11 21.22
N TRP A 50 -5.68 19.08 19.99
CA TRP A 50 -4.71 18.07 19.61
C TRP A 50 -3.43 18.17 20.44
N PHE A 51 -2.77 19.33 20.47
CA PHE A 51 -1.48 19.50 21.13
C PHE A 51 -1.56 19.58 22.66
N GLU A 52 -2.72 19.88 23.24
CA GLU A 52 -2.90 19.98 24.69
C GLU A 52 -3.51 18.71 25.31
N TRP A 53 -4.21 17.87 24.53
CA TRP A 53 -4.86 16.66 25.08
C TRP A 53 -4.74 15.40 24.22
N LEU A 54 -4.83 15.45 22.89
CA LEU A 54 -4.97 14.22 22.08
C LEU A 54 -3.66 13.65 21.54
N ASP A 55 -2.59 14.43 21.46
CA ASP A 55 -1.31 13.93 20.94
C ASP A 55 -0.79 12.78 21.83
N PRO A 56 -0.49 11.59 21.27
CA PRO A 56 -0.01 10.45 22.05
C PRO A 56 1.30 10.69 22.82
N SER A 57 2.07 11.72 22.46
CA SER A 57 3.27 12.12 23.18
C SER A 57 2.98 12.76 24.54
N ILE A 58 1.74 13.16 24.81
CA ILE A 58 1.34 13.81 26.06
C ILE A 58 1.15 12.74 27.14
N LYS A 59 1.99 12.80 28.18
CA LYS A 59 1.85 11.93 29.35
C LYS A 59 0.63 12.36 30.17
N LYS A 60 -0.32 11.44 30.35
CA LYS A 60 -1.51 11.59 31.21
C LYS A 60 -1.45 10.74 32.48
N THR A 61 -0.31 10.13 32.74
CA THR A 61 -0.03 9.37 33.96
C THR A 61 0.13 10.31 35.15
N GLU A 62 0.13 9.77 36.35
CA GLU A 62 0.45 10.51 37.57
C GLU A 62 1.83 11.19 37.51
N TRP A 63 2.01 12.23 38.33
CA TRP A 63 3.27 12.96 38.44
C TRP A 63 4.24 12.20 39.32
N SER A 64 5.44 11.99 38.81
CA SER A 64 6.53 11.41 39.61
C SER A 64 7.19 12.48 40.49
N ARG A 65 7.80 12.04 41.59
CA ARG A 65 8.52 12.94 42.50
C ARG A 65 9.68 13.68 41.79
N GLU A 66 10.38 13.01 40.89
CA GLU A 66 11.45 13.61 40.09
C GLU A 66 10.94 14.70 39.12
N GLU A 67 9.74 14.51 38.55
CA GLU A 67 9.08 15.51 37.70
C GLU A 67 8.68 16.73 38.55
N ASP A 68 8.13 16.53 39.75
CA ASP A 68 7.74 17.61 40.66
C ASP A 68 8.94 18.43 41.15
N GLU A 69 10.04 17.77 41.56
CA GLU A 69 11.27 18.45 41.98
C GLU A 69 11.88 19.28 40.83
N LYS A 70 11.89 18.72 39.62
CA LYS A 70 12.34 19.42 38.40
C LYS A 70 11.42 20.60 38.05
N LEU A 71 10.11 20.43 38.17
CA LEU A 71 9.11 21.47 37.94
C LEU A 71 9.32 22.67 38.86
N LEU A 72 9.45 22.42 40.17
CA LEU A 72 9.68 23.47 41.17
C LEU A 72 11.02 24.19 40.94
N HIS A 73 12.07 23.44 40.61
CA HIS A 73 13.37 24.03 40.30
C HIS A 73 13.31 24.95 39.07
N LEU A 74 12.72 24.48 37.97
CA LEU A 74 12.60 25.26 36.74
C LEU A 74 11.65 26.46 36.88
N ALA A 75 10.55 26.32 37.62
CA ALA A 75 9.64 27.43 37.90
C ALA A 75 10.31 28.53 38.74
N LYS A 76 11.23 28.16 39.64
CA LYS A 76 12.04 29.11 40.41
C LYS A 76 13.09 29.84 39.54
N LEU A 77 13.69 29.14 38.57
CA LEU A 77 14.68 29.73 37.66
C LEU A 77 14.05 30.59 36.56
N MET A 78 12.90 30.17 36.03
CA MET A 78 12.17 30.84 34.94
C MET A 78 10.73 31.13 35.35
N PRO A 79 10.49 32.22 36.11
CA PRO A 79 9.15 32.55 36.59
C PRO A 79 8.14 32.70 35.44
N THR A 80 6.98 32.05 35.57
CA THR A 80 5.81 32.13 34.66
C THR A 80 6.05 31.74 33.18
N GLN A 81 7.19 31.15 32.84
CA GLN A 81 7.52 30.73 31.47
C GLN A 81 7.12 29.28 31.16
N TRP A 82 5.85 28.93 31.36
CA TRP A 82 5.35 27.54 31.26
C TRP A 82 5.55 26.89 29.89
N ARG A 83 5.48 27.67 28.80
CA ARG A 83 5.75 27.16 27.44
C ARG A 83 7.21 26.76 27.21
N THR A 84 8.14 27.36 27.93
CA THR A 84 9.57 27.04 27.90
C THR A 84 9.88 25.86 28.80
N ILE A 85 9.21 25.79 29.96
CA ILE A 85 9.40 24.73 30.96
C ILE A 85 8.82 23.38 30.48
N ALA A 86 7.63 23.40 29.89
CA ALA A 86 6.89 22.20 29.48
C ALA A 86 7.70 21.19 28.63
N PRO A 87 8.40 21.60 27.55
CA PRO A 87 9.23 20.70 26.75
C PRO A 87 10.37 20.04 27.53
N ILE A 88 10.91 20.69 28.55
CA ILE A 88 12.03 20.16 29.37
C ILE A 88 11.54 19.06 30.32
N ILE A 89 10.32 19.22 30.84
CA ILE A 89 9.68 18.24 31.74
C ILE A 89 9.03 17.10 30.94
N GLY A 90 8.60 17.37 29.71
CA GLY A 90 7.90 16.40 28.86
C GLY A 90 6.40 16.29 29.17
N ARG A 91 5.80 17.38 29.66
CA ARG A 91 4.35 17.54 29.95
C ARG A 91 3.82 18.79 29.24
N THR A 92 2.51 19.00 29.18
CA THR A 92 1.95 20.23 28.56
C THR A 92 2.10 21.43 29.49
N ALA A 93 2.10 22.64 28.91
CA ALA A 93 2.24 23.88 29.69
C ALA A 93 1.09 24.06 30.68
N ALA A 94 -0.13 23.67 30.29
CA ALA A 94 -1.28 23.69 31.19
C ALA A 94 -1.13 22.70 32.35
N GLN A 95 -0.70 21.47 32.08
CA GLN A 95 -0.44 20.46 33.13
C GLN A 95 0.63 20.94 34.11
N CYS A 96 1.72 21.54 33.62
CA CYS A 96 2.79 22.06 34.48
C CYS A 96 2.30 23.19 35.40
N LEU A 97 1.51 24.13 34.86
CA LEU A 97 0.95 25.23 35.64
C LEU A 97 -0.01 24.71 36.72
N GLU A 98 -0.96 23.85 36.35
CA GLU A 98 -1.95 23.27 37.27
C GLU A 98 -1.26 22.48 38.38
N ARG A 99 -0.25 21.68 38.04
CA ARG A 99 0.54 20.93 39.04
C ARG A 99 1.31 21.86 39.96
N TYR A 100 1.93 22.92 39.43
CA TYR A 100 2.67 23.88 40.24
C TYR A 100 1.76 24.60 41.23
N GLU A 101 0.59 25.08 40.79
CA GLU A 101 -0.41 25.70 41.66
C GLU A 101 -0.89 24.73 42.74
N TYR A 102 -1.14 23.46 42.38
CA TYR A 102 -1.50 22.41 43.33
C TYR A 102 -0.42 22.17 44.39
N LEU A 103 0.86 22.13 44.01
CA LEU A 103 1.97 21.94 44.95
C LEU A 103 2.12 23.14 45.91
N LEU A 104 1.89 24.35 45.43
CA LEU A 104 1.88 25.55 46.28
C LEU A 104 0.70 25.54 47.26
N ASP A 105 -0.50 25.21 46.79
CA ASP A 105 -1.70 25.10 47.64
C ASP A 105 -1.54 24.00 48.70
N GLN A 106 -0.97 22.85 48.35
CA GLN A 106 -0.64 21.80 49.32
C GLN A 106 0.37 22.25 50.38
N ALA A 107 1.40 23.01 49.99
CA ALA A 107 2.38 23.54 50.92
C ALA A 107 1.75 24.58 51.86
N GLN A 108 0.95 25.49 51.32
CA GLN A 108 0.26 26.52 52.10
C GLN A 108 -0.76 25.92 53.07
N LYS A 109 -1.57 24.95 52.63
CA LYS A 109 -2.51 24.21 53.50
C LYS A 109 -1.80 23.48 54.64
N LYS A 110 -0.60 22.96 54.39
CA LYS A 110 0.20 22.29 55.42
C LYS A 110 0.78 23.27 56.45
N GLU A 111 1.09 24.50 56.06
CA GLU A 111 1.57 25.56 56.96
C GLU A 111 0.43 26.22 57.76
N GLU A 112 -0.74 26.44 57.15
CA GLU A 112 -1.88 27.15 57.76
C GLU A 112 -2.80 26.23 58.59
N GLY A 113 -2.67 24.89 58.47
CA GLY A 113 -3.53 23.91 59.16
C GLY A 113 -4.89 23.72 58.47
N GLU A 114 -5.60 22.63 58.81
CA GLU A 114 -6.87 22.21 58.18
C GLU A 114 -8.03 23.23 58.26
N ASP A 115 -7.85 24.34 59.00
CA ASP A 115 -8.86 25.38 59.26
C ASP A 115 -8.79 26.59 58.29
N ALA A 116 -7.99 26.54 57.23
CA ALA A 116 -7.98 27.57 56.20
C ALA A 116 -9.31 27.55 55.41
N VAL A 117 -10.24 28.45 55.78
CA VAL A 117 -11.51 28.68 55.09
C VAL A 117 -11.22 29.25 53.70
N ASP A 118 -11.05 28.37 52.71
CA ASP A 118 -10.87 28.77 51.32
C ASP A 118 -12.13 29.52 50.86
N ASP A 119 -12.00 30.79 50.46
CA ASP A 119 -13.14 31.64 50.12
C ASP A 119 -13.92 31.01 48.95
N PRO A 120 -15.14 30.47 49.19
CA PRO A 120 -15.90 29.73 48.18
C PRO A 120 -16.31 30.60 46.98
N ARG A 121 -16.10 31.92 47.06
CA ARG A 121 -16.40 32.89 45.99
C ARG A 121 -15.31 33.03 44.93
N LYS A 122 -14.15 32.37 45.07
CA LYS A 122 -13.11 32.35 44.03
C LYS A 122 -13.49 31.48 42.82
N LEU A 123 -14.38 30.51 42.99
CA LEU A 123 -14.98 29.79 41.89
C LEU A 123 -15.84 30.75 41.10
N LYS A 124 -15.56 30.93 39.81
CA LYS A 124 -16.28 31.85 38.92
C LYS A 124 -17.54 31.18 38.34
N PRO A 125 -18.74 31.33 38.94
CA PRO A 125 -19.91 30.59 38.52
C PRO A 125 -20.51 31.27 37.29
N GLY A 126 -20.73 30.52 36.22
CA GLY A 126 -21.36 31.02 34.98
C GLY A 126 -20.42 31.61 33.93
N GLU A 127 -19.10 31.66 34.18
CA GLU A 127 -18.12 32.03 33.15
C GLU A 127 -17.80 30.85 32.22
N ILE A 128 -17.63 31.16 30.92
CA ILE A 128 -17.13 30.19 29.94
C ILE A 128 -15.64 29.98 30.22
N ASP A 129 -15.25 28.71 30.36
CA ASP A 129 -13.84 28.35 30.54
C ASP A 129 -12.98 28.91 29.38
N PRO A 130 -11.91 29.66 29.67
CA PRO A 130 -11.03 30.19 28.63
C PRO A 130 -10.27 29.10 27.86
N ASN A 131 -9.98 27.95 28.48
CA ASN A 131 -9.16 26.88 27.90
C ASN A 131 -9.84 25.50 28.01
N PRO A 132 -11.01 25.28 27.39
CA PRO A 132 -11.72 24.00 27.46
C PRO A 132 -10.93 22.84 26.80
N GLU A 133 -9.94 23.14 25.96
CA GLU A 133 -9.10 22.16 25.27
C GLU A 133 -8.20 21.35 26.20
N THR A 134 -7.93 21.81 27.42
CA THR A 134 -7.05 21.11 28.38
C THR A 134 -7.82 20.11 29.25
N LYS A 135 -9.15 20.15 29.24
CA LYS A 135 -10.00 19.34 30.12
C LYS A 135 -10.37 17.97 29.53
N PRO A 136 -10.64 16.94 30.34
CA PRO A 136 -11.17 15.67 29.85
C PRO A 136 -12.45 15.86 29.02
N ALA A 137 -12.63 15.02 28.00
CA ALA A 137 -13.86 15.02 27.21
C ALA A 137 -15.04 14.55 28.06
N ARG A 138 -16.21 15.15 27.84
CA ARG A 138 -17.45 14.64 28.43
C ARG A 138 -17.84 13.31 27.75
N PRO A 139 -18.25 12.29 28.53
CA PRO A 139 -18.81 11.08 27.97
C PRO A 139 -20.04 11.38 27.11
N ASP A 140 -20.25 10.55 26.09
CA ASP A 140 -21.36 10.70 25.16
C ASP A 140 -22.69 10.36 25.86
N PRO A 141 -23.75 11.17 25.68
CA PRO A 141 -25.06 10.85 26.23
C PRO A 141 -25.62 9.58 25.57
N LYS A 142 -26.45 8.83 26.30
CA LYS A 142 -27.07 7.60 25.76
C LYS A 142 -27.98 7.90 24.57
N ASP A 143 -28.75 8.99 24.67
CA ASP A 143 -29.59 9.50 23.60
C ASP A 143 -28.86 10.68 22.95
N MET A 144 -28.16 10.37 21.84
CA MET A 144 -27.44 11.35 21.03
C MET A 144 -28.43 12.27 20.33
N ASP A 145 -28.14 13.57 20.28
CA ASP A 145 -28.96 14.50 19.52
C ASP A 145 -28.76 14.34 18.00
N GLU A 146 -29.70 14.88 17.23
CA GLU A 146 -29.67 14.81 15.76
C GLU A 146 -28.40 15.44 15.19
N ASP A 147 -27.94 16.54 15.79
CA ASP A 147 -26.71 17.24 15.40
C ASP A 147 -25.48 16.32 15.53
N GLU A 148 -25.33 15.55 16.63
CA GLU A 148 -24.22 14.62 16.79
C GLU A 148 -24.29 13.41 15.86
N LEU A 149 -25.48 12.87 15.65
CA LEU A 149 -25.70 11.76 14.72
C LEU A 149 -25.37 12.18 13.29
N GLU A 150 -25.81 13.37 12.88
CA GLU A 150 -25.48 13.96 11.58
C GLU A 150 -23.96 14.16 11.46
N MET A 151 -23.29 14.69 12.50
CA MET A 151 -21.83 14.83 12.56
C MET A 151 -21.10 13.52 12.25
N LEU A 152 -21.51 12.45 12.92
CA LEU A 152 -20.89 11.14 12.80
C LEU A 152 -21.12 10.55 11.41
N SER A 153 -22.32 10.71 10.86
CA SER A 153 -22.66 10.26 9.51
C SER A 153 -21.83 11.00 8.45
N GLU A 154 -21.69 12.32 8.59
CA GLU A 154 -20.89 13.14 7.68
C GLU A 154 -19.41 12.81 7.80
N ALA A 155 -18.89 12.66 9.02
CA ALA A 155 -17.51 12.27 9.27
C ALA A 155 -17.19 10.92 8.61
N ARG A 156 -18.05 9.90 8.80
CA ARG A 156 -17.89 8.58 8.14
C ARG A 156 -17.87 8.71 6.63
N ALA A 157 -18.82 9.43 6.04
CA ALA A 157 -18.91 9.60 4.58
C ALA A 157 -17.68 10.34 4.01
N ARG A 158 -17.23 11.40 4.68
CA ARG A 158 -16.04 12.18 4.27
C ARG A 158 -14.74 11.40 4.46
N LEU A 159 -14.63 10.58 5.51
CA LEU A 159 -13.47 9.72 5.73
C LEU A 159 -13.41 8.55 4.74
N ALA A 160 -14.54 7.99 4.32
CA ALA A 160 -14.59 6.95 3.28
C ALA A 160 -14.30 7.51 1.88
N ASN A 161 -14.69 8.75 1.59
CA ASN A 161 -14.53 9.32 0.25
C ASN A 161 -13.06 9.70 -0.04
N THR A 162 -12.48 9.06 -1.06
CA THR A 162 -11.15 9.37 -1.61
C THR A 162 -11.21 9.92 -3.03
N GLN A 163 -12.38 9.88 -3.68
CA GLN A 163 -12.55 10.25 -5.08
C GLN A 163 -12.94 11.72 -5.26
N GLY A 164 -12.18 12.41 -6.11
CA GLY A 164 -12.50 13.77 -6.54
C GLY A 164 -13.66 13.85 -7.54
N LYS A 165 -14.15 15.07 -7.82
CA LYS A 165 -15.28 15.32 -8.74
C LYS A 165 -15.10 14.66 -10.12
N LYS A 166 -13.88 14.67 -10.67
CA LYS A 166 -13.58 14.10 -12.00
C LYS A 166 -13.76 12.58 -12.03
N ALA A 167 -13.30 11.88 -10.99
CA ALA A 167 -13.47 10.43 -10.87
C ALA A 167 -14.96 10.08 -10.72
N LYS A 168 -15.69 10.81 -9.85
CA LYS A 168 -17.13 10.60 -9.68
C LYS A 168 -17.93 10.80 -10.96
N ARG A 169 -17.67 11.88 -11.71
CA ARG A 169 -18.34 12.10 -13.01
C ARG A 169 -18.07 10.98 -14.01
N LYS A 170 -16.82 10.49 -14.07
CA LYS A 170 -16.47 9.38 -14.97
C LYS A 170 -17.21 8.09 -14.59
N VAL A 171 -17.30 7.77 -13.30
CA VAL A 171 -18.05 6.59 -12.83
C VAL A 171 -19.55 6.75 -13.13
N SER A 172 -20.14 7.90 -12.79
CA SER A 172 -21.56 8.19 -13.06
C SER A 172 -21.89 8.06 -14.54
N SER A 173 -21.09 8.67 -15.43
CA SER A 173 -21.34 8.59 -16.87
C SER A 173 -21.26 7.15 -17.40
N LEU A 174 -20.33 6.33 -16.88
CA LEU A 174 -20.22 4.94 -17.32
C LEU A 174 -21.38 4.08 -16.81
N GLN A 175 -21.83 4.35 -15.58
CA GLN A 175 -22.95 3.63 -14.97
C GLN A 175 -24.28 4.02 -15.61
N GLU A 176 -24.50 5.30 -15.90
CA GLU A 176 -25.67 5.81 -16.65
C GLU A 176 -25.75 5.21 -18.05
N VAL A 177 -24.62 5.16 -18.78
CA VAL A 177 -24.56 4.53 -20.10
C VAL A 177 -24.91 3.04 -20.03
N LYS A 178 -24.42 2.33 -19.00
CA LYS A 178 -24.70 0.90 -18.81
C LYS A 178 -26.16 0.63 -18.46
N ILE A 179 -26.74 1.38 -17.52
CA ILE A 179 -28.15 1.21 -17.12
C ILE A 179 -29.08 1.54 -18.30
N LEU A 180 -28.79 2.61 -19.05
CA LEU A 180 -29.58 2.98 -20.22
C LEU A 180 -29.54 1.88 -21.30
N GLN A 181 -28.38 1.27 -21.49
CA GLN A 181 -28.18 0.19 -22.44
C GLN A 181 -28.90 -1.11 -22.02
N GLU A 182 -28.88 -1.45 -20.73
CA GLU A 182 -29.65 -2.58 -20.18
C GLU A 182 -31.16 -2.34 -20.29
N ALA A 183 -31.62 -1.11 -20.04
CA ALA A 183 -33.03 -0.73 -20.20
C ALA A 183 -33.50 -0.80 -21.67
N GLN A 184 -32.65 -0.37 -22.61
CA GLN A 184 -32.94 -0.50 -24.05
C GLN A 184 -33.00 -1.97 -24.49
N ASN A 185 -32.11 -2.82 -23.98
CA ASN A 185 -32.16 -4.26 -24.24
C ASN A 185 -33.47 -4.88 -23.68
N MET A 186 -33.89 -4.48 -22.47
CA MET A 186 -35.17 -4.92 -21.91
C MET A 186 -36.36 -4.48 -22.75
N MET A 187 -36.42 -3.21 -23.16
CA MET A 187 -37.50 -2.72 -24.04
C MET A 187 -37.52 -3.43 -25.40
N ALA A 188 -36.35 -3.70 -25.99
CA ALA A 188 -36.24 -4.43 -27.23
C ALA A 188 -36.72 -5.89 -27.10
N LEU A 189 -36.49 -6.52 -25.95
CA LEU A 189 -36.98 -7.87 -25.64
C LEU A 189 -38.48 -7.91 -25.35
N THR A 190 -39.06 -6.84 -24.78
CA THR A 190 -40.51 -6.80 -24.49
C THR A 190 -41.36 -6.41 -25.70
N HIS A 191 -40.81 -5.62 -26.63
CA HIS A 191 -41.59 -5.05 -27.74
C HIS A 191 -41.39 -5.73 -29.09
N VAL A 192 -40.44 -6.66 -29.24
CA VAL A 192 -40.25 -7.41 -30.48
C VAL A 192 -40.73 -8.85 -30.29
N ASP A 193 -41.64 -9.28 -31.17
CA ASP A 193 -42.17 -10.64 -31.17
C ASP A 193 -41.03 -11.66 -31.28
N THR A 194 -41.06 -12.66 -30.40
CA THR A 194 -40.02 -13.70 -30.37
C THR A 194 -39.94 -14.43 -31.72
N PRO A 195 -38.76 -14.96 -32.09
CA PRO A 195 -38.55 -15.64 -33.38
C PRO A 195 -39.54 -16.79 -33.66
N LEU A 196 -40.18 -17.34 -32.62
CA LEU A 196 -41.20 -18.38 -32.73
C LEU A 196 -42.48 -17.91 -33.46
N LYS A 197 -42.74 -16.59 -33.50
CA LYS A 197 -43.82 -15.97 -34.29
C LYS A 197 -43.39 -15.49 -35.68
N GLY A 198 -42.16 -15.77 -36.12
CA GLY A 198 -41.65 -15.35 -37.44
C GLY A 198 -41.02 -13.95 -37.48
N GLY A 199 -40.68 -13.38 -36.32
CA GLY A 199 -39.95 -12.10 -36.23
C GLY A 199 -38.44 -12.23 -36.48
N ILE A 200 -37.83 -11.17 -37.03
CA ILE A 200 -36.38 -11.06 -37.27
C ILE A 200 -35.69 -10.80 -35.92
N ASN A 201 -34.57 -11.48 -35.64
CA ASN A 201 -33.87 -11.39 -34.35
C ASN A 201 -33.32 -9.96 -34.10
N THR A 202 -33.78 -9.30 -33.02
CA THR A 202 -33.37 -7.93 -32.69
C THR A 202 -31.91 -7.90 -32.22
N PRO A 203 -31.04 -7.04 -32.80
CA PRO A 203 -29.65 -6.95 -32.37
C PRO A 203 -29.58 -6.32 -30.97
N LEU A 204 -29.32 -7.15 -29.96
CA LEU A 204 -29.09 -6.71 -28.58
C LEU A 204 -27.64 -6.28 -28.38
N HIS A 205 -27.43 -5.29 -27.53
CA HIS A 205 -26.06 -4.93 -27.15
C HIS A 205 -25.52 -5.98 -26.17
N ASN A 206 -24.32 -6.51 -26.42
CA ASN A 206 -23.68 -7.50 -25.53
C ASN A 206 -23.46 -6.89 -24.14
N SER A 207 -24.37 -7.15 -23.22
CA SER A 207 -24.21 -6.85 -21.80
C SER A 207 -23.30 -7.93 -21.22
N ASP A 208 -22.01 -7.62 -21.08
CA ASP A 208 -21.06 -8.48 -20.38
C ASP A 208 -21.57 -8.67 -18.95
N PHE A 209 -22.10 -9.87 -18.66
CA PHE A 209 -22.62 -10.27 -17.35
C PHE A 209 -21.49 -10.50 -16.32
N SER A 210 -20.25 -10.09 -16.61
CA SER A 210 -19.08 -10.30 -15.76
C SER A 210 -19.00 -9.34 -14.55
N GLY A 211 -20.05 -8.57 -14.28
CA GLY A 211 -20.14 -7.58 -13.20
C GLY A 211 -20.05 -8.12 -11.76
N VAL A 212 -19.88 -9.42 -11.56
CA VAL A 212 -19.78 -10.05 -10.23
C VAL A 212 -18.32 -10.22 -9.76
N LEU A 213 -17.31 -10.01 -10.62
CA LEU A 213 -15.90 -10.08 -10.23
C LEU A 213 -15.15 -8.78 -10.58
N PRO A 214 -14.35 -8.20 -9.65
CA PRO A 214 -13.56 -7.02 -9.94
C PRO A 214 -12.43 -7.38 -10.93
N GLN A 215 -12.54 -6.89 -12.16
CA GLN A 215 -11.47 -6.97 -13.17
C GLN A 215 -10.69 -5.64 -13.23
N ALA A 216 -9.36 -5.75 -13.29
CA ALA A 216 -8.48 -4.61 -13.49
C ALA A 216 -8.57 -4.15 -14.96
N GLN A 217 -9.17 -2.98 -15.20
CA GLN A 217 -9.25 -2.41 -16.55
C GLN A 217 -7.89 -1.90 -17.02
N THR A 218 -7.31 -2.56 -18.02
CA THR A 218 -6.17 -2.05 -18.77
C THR A 218 -6.61 -0.90 -19.66
N VAL A 219 -6.05 0.29 -19.43
CA VAL A 219 -6.32 1.50 -20.22
C VAL A 219 -5.75 1.31 -21.63
N SER A 220 -6.62 1.04 -22.61
CA SER A 220 -6.30 1.19 -24.03
C SER A 220 -6.73 2.58 -24.47
N THR A 221 -5.77 3.46 -24.75
CA THR A 221 -6.03 4.74 -25.39
C THR A 221 -6.14 4.52 -26.90
N PRO A 222 -7.30 4.73 -27.55
CA PRO A 222 -7.33 4.76 -29.00
C PRO A 222 -6.73 6.09 -29.49
N ASN A 223 -5.66 5.99 -30.28
CA ASN A 223 -5.05 7.09 -31.00
C ASN A 223 -6.10 7.84 -31.84
N THR A 224 -6.34 9.11 -31.54
CA THR A 224 -7.16 9.98 -32.38
C THR A 224 -6.33 10.49 -33.55
N VAL A 225 -6.39 9.81 -34.69
CA VAL A 225 -5.86 10.33 -35.95
C VAL A 225 -6.85 11.37 -36.46
N LEU A 226 -6.59 12.65 -36.18
CA LEU A 226 -7.34 13.78 -36.71
C LEU A 226 -6.99 13.98 -38.19
N ALA A 227 -7.87 13.49 -39.06
CA ALA A 227 -7.97 13.99 -40.43
C ALA A 227 -8.89 15.24 -40.43
N THR A 228 -8.32 16.40 -40.73
CA THR A 228 -9.08 17.65 -40.92
C THR A 228 -9.50 17.76 -42.39
N PRO A 229 -10.78 18.05 -42.71
CA PRO A 229 -11.15 18.41 -44.06
C PRO A 229 -11.03 19.91 -44.29
N PHE A 230 -10.67 20.23 -45.53
CA PHE A 230 -10.52 21.53 -46.16
C PHE A 230 -11.59 22.58 -45.78
N ARG A 231 -11.14 23.84 -45.61
CA ARG A 231 -11.95 25.04 -45.80
C ARG A 231 -11.38 25.82 -46.98
N SER A 232 -12.23 26.09 -47.98
CA SER A 232 -11.96 27.04 -49.06
C SER A 232 -12.58 28.40 -48.78
N SER A 233 -11.80 29.42 -49.15
CA SER A 233 -12.12 30.80 -49.54
C SER A 233 -12.95 31.71 -48.61
N ARG A 234 -12.33 32.83 -48.21
CA ARG A 234 -12.77 34.17 -48.62
C ARG A 234 -11.61 35.17 -48.52
N SER A 235 -11.54 36.00 -49.54
CA SER A 235 -10.60 37.10 -49.79
C SER A 235 -10.91 38.32 -48.93
N ASP A 236 -9.87 39.04 -48.50
CA ASP A 236 -9.62 40.47 -48.83
C ASP A 236 -8.57 41.09 -47.89
N GLY A 237 -7.64 41.86 -48.49
CA GLY A 237 -7.13 43.09 -47.86
C GLY A 237 -5.81 43.05 -47.08
N ALA A 238 -4.70 43.12 -47.82
CA ALA A 238 -3.48 43.94 -47.64
C ALA A 238 -2.90 44.29 -46.24
N GLY A 239 -1.59 44.04 -46.08
CA GLY A 239 -0.74 44.70 -45.06
C GLY A 239 0.59 44.00 -44.71
N THR A 240 1.58 44.00 -45.61
CA THR A 240 3.02 43.64 -45.38
C THR A 240 3.74 44.72 -44.53
N PRO A 241 5.00 44.59 -44.03
CA PRO A 241 6.05 43.65 -44.42
C PRO A 241 6.98 43.06 -43.32
N GLY A 242 7.79 42.05 -43.69
CA GLY A 242 8.96 41.66 -42.90
C GLY A 242 9.67 40.35 -43.30
N SER A 243 10.70 40.49 -44.13
CA SER A 243 11.90 39.65 -44.25
C SER A 243 11.91 38.40 -45.14
N SER A 244 12.82 38.46 -46.12
CA SER A 244 13.12 37.53 -47.20
C SER A 244 14.59 37.10 -47.14
N VAL A 245 14.87 35.80 -46.98
CA VAL A 245 16.01 35.02 -47.54
C VAL A 245 15.61 33.55 -47.34
N GLY A 246 15.43 32.63 -48.30
CA GLY A 246 15.83 32.50 -49.69
C GLY A 246 16.79 31.31 -49.83
N PHE A 247 16.31 30.08 -50.11
CA PHE A 247 17.05 29.10 -50.95
C PHE A 247 16.20 27.86 -51.33
N MET A 248 16.42 27.37 -52.54
CA MET A 248 15.64 26.38 -53.31
C MET A 248 16.22 24.95 -53.23
N THR A 249 15.42 23.98 -53.66
CA THR A 249 15.72 22.54 -53.89
C THR A 249 16.80 22.31 -54.98
N PRO A 250 17.44 21.12 -55.05
CA PRO A 250 16.93 20.10 -56.00
C PRO A 250 17.14 18.62 -55.61
N ARG A 251 16.56 17.78 -56.48
CA ARG A 251 16.38 16.33 -56.53
C ARG A 251 17.63 15.57 -57.06
N SER A 252 17.70 14.27 -56.76
CA SER A 252 18.30 13.14 -57.53
C SER A 252 19.62 12.53 -57.04
N GLY A 253 19.66 11.18 -56.92
CA GLY A 253 20.77 10.38 -57.46
C GLY A 253 21.71 9.61 -56.52
N ALA A 254 21.38 8.32 -56.29
CA ALA A 254 22.27 7.14 -56.38
C ALA A 254 23.34 6.77 -55.31
N LEU A 255 23.33 5.45 -55.01
CA LEU A 255 24.42 4.52 -54.71
C LEU A 255 25.24 4.64 -53.40
N VAL A 256 25.07 3.66 -52.50
CA VAL A 256 26.17 3.01 -51.74
C VAL A 256 25.80 1.56 -51.35
N PRO A 257 26.69 0.56 -51.52
CA PRO A 257 26.57 -0.77 -50.95
C PRO A 257 27.54 -1.05 -49.76
N VAL A 258 27.24 -2.13 -49.02
CA VAL A 258 28.11 -2.94 -48.13
C VAL A 258 28.45 -2.39 -46.72
N GLY A 259 28.07 -3.17 -45.69
CA GLY A 259 28.85 -3.23 -44.44
C GLY A 259 28.12 -3.56 -43.13
N LYS A 260 27.86 -4.85 -42.87
CA LYS A 260 27.81 -5.55 -41.56
C LYS A 260 26.87 -5.05 -40.44
N THR A 261 25.81 -5.82 -40.18
CA THR A 261 25.16 -5.97 -38.86
C THR A 261 24.97 -7.45 -38.50
N PRO A 262 25.09 -7.84 -37.21
CA PRO A 262 25.00 -9.23 -36.76
C PRO A 262 23.57 -9.64 -36.36
N VAL A 263 23.17 -10.76 -36.96
CA VAL A 263 22.35 -11.89 -36.46
C VAL A 263 21.73 -11.76 -35.06
N GLY A 264 20.39 -11.70 -35.01
CA GLY A 264 19.59 -12.12 -33.87
C GLY A 264 19.12 -13.57 -34.06
N MET A 265 19.74 -14.50 -33.33
CA MET A 265 19.24 -15.87 -33.18
C MET A 265 18.22 -15.92 -32.04
N THR A 266 17.02 -16.42 -32.32
CA THR A 266 16.12 -17.01 -31.33
C THR A 266 16.48 -18.49 -31.19
N PRO A 267 16.55 -19.05 -29.96
CA PRO A 267 16.81 -20.47 -29.79
C PRO A 267 15.54 -21.28 -30.11
N SER A 268 15.70 -22.18 -31.08
CA SER A 268 14.72 -23.20 -31.47
C SER A 268 14.50 -24.18 -30.31
N VAL A 269 13.27 -24.25 -29.81
CA VAL A 269 12.80 -25.38 -29.00
C VAL A 269 12.47 -26.51 -29.98
N ARG A 270 13.39 -27.46 -30.03
CA ARG A 270 13.41 -28.62 -30.91
C ARG A 270 12.26 -29.57 -30.57
N ASP A 271 11.36 -29.71 -31.54
CA ASP A 271 10.32 -30.73 -31.65
C ASP A 271 10.93 -32.15 -31.58
N LYS A 272 10.44 -32.98 -30.66
CA LYS A 272 10.88 -34.38 -30.45
C LYS A 272 9.93 -35.40 -31.08
N LEU A 273 8.98 -34.98 -31.90
CA LEU A 273 8.13 -35.88 -32.67
C LEU A 273 8.25 -35.48 -34.14
N SER A 274 9.04 -36.25 -34.90
CA SER A 274 9.30 -36.08 -36.33
C SER A 274 8.02 -36.21 -37.19
N ILE A 275 7.07 -35.29 -37.03
CA ILE A 275 5.75 -35.32 -37.67
C ILE A 275 5.71 -34.50 -38.97
N ASN A 276 6.76 -33.74 -39.29
CA ASN A 276 6.95 -33.22 -40.65
C ASN A 276 8.20 -33.84 -41.28
N PRO A 277 8.05 -34.74 -42.28
CA PRO A 277 9.17 -35.11 -43.12
C PRO A 277 9.55 -33.90 -43.97
N GLU A 278 10.65 -33.26 -43.59
CA GLU A 278 11.37 -32.29 -44.41
C GLU A 278 12.01 -33.04 -45.58
N GLU A 279 11.23 -33.34 -46.62
CA GLU A 279 11.80 -33.76 -47.90
C GLU A 279 11.01 -33.20 -49.07
N ALA A 280 11.75 -32.44 -49.90
CA ALA A 280 11.42 -31.90 -51.21
C ALA A 280 10.44 -30.72 -51.27
N MET A 281 10.96 -29.49 -51.16
CA MET A 281 10.94 -28.50 -52.26
C MET A 281 11.92 -27.36 -51.94
N ASP A 282 12.84 -27.11 -52.86
CA ASP A 282 13.69 -25.91 -52.88
C ASP A 282 12.82 -24.68 -53.13
N VAL A 283 12.60 -23.85 -52.10
CA VAL A 283 11.76 -22.65 -52.18
C VAL A 283 12.54 -21.42 -51.74
N GLY A 284 13.08 -20.70 -52.72
CA GLY A 284 13.33 -19.25 -52.73
C GLY A 284 14.29 -18.69 -51.67
N SER A 285 15.42 -18.14 -52.09
CA SER A 285 16.50 -17.59 -51.25
C SER A 285 16.17 -16.28 -50.52
N THR A 286 14.88 -15.88 -50.42
CA THR A 286 14.48 -14.65 -49.72
C THR A 286 13.52 -14.89 -48.54
N PRO A 287 13.76 -14.28 -47.35
CA PRO A 287 12.88 -14.40 -46.18
C PRO A 287 11.44 -13.87 -46.34
N ALA A 288 11.15 -13.20 -47.46
CA ALA A 288 9.81 -12.74 -47.81
C ALA A 288 8.99 -13.87 -48.46
N GLU A 289 9.57 -14.62 -49.39
CA GLU A 289 8.92 -15.76 -50.05
C GLU A 289 8.58 -16.88 -49.07
N HIS A 290 9.50 -17.19 -48.14
CA HIS A 290 9.24 -18.20 -47.11
C HIS A 290 8.05 -17.82 -46.19
N ARG A 291 7.88 -16.52 -45.90
CA ARG A 291 6.72 -16.03 -45.14
C ARG A 291 5.43 -16.12 -45.93
N MET A 292 5.47 -15.82 -47.23
CA MET A 292 4.29 -15.95 -48.11
C MET A 292 3.87 -17.41 -48.27
N TYR A 293 4.82 -18.34 -48.35
CA TYR A 293 4.55 -19.77 -48.39
C TYR A 293 3.96 -20.30 -47.07
N GLN A 294 4.50 -19.88 -45.92
CA GLN A 294 3.91 -20.21 -44.63
C GLN A 294 2.50 -19.63 -44.47
N MET A 295 2.25 -18.44 -45.02
CA MET A 295 0.95 -17.80 -45.00
C MET A 295 -0.05 -18.53 -45.91
N SER A 296 0.36 -18.97 -47.09
CA SER A 296 -0.49 -19.76 -47.99
C SER A 296 -0.81 -21.14 -47.41
N MET A 297 0.17 -21.84 -46.81
CA MET A 297 -0.08 -23.10 -46.10
C MET A 297 -1.09 -22.93 -44.95
N LYS A 298 -0.96 -21.85 -44.18
CA LYS A 298 -1.90 -21.54 -43.10
C LYS A 298 -3.30 -21.28 -43.64
N ASP A 299 -3.44 -20.54 -44.73
CA ASP A 299 -4.73 -20.28 -45.35
C ASP A 299 -5.35 -21.55 -45.94
N GLN A 300 -4.55 -22.43 -46.52
CA GLN A 300 -5.00 -23.72 -47.04
C GLN A 300 -5.51 -24.64 -45.92
N LEU A 301 -4.80 -24.72 -44.78
CA LEU A 301 -5.25 -25.39 -43.57
C LEU A 301 -6.53 -24.75 -43.01
N LYS A 302 -6.64 -23.42 -43.04
CA LYS A 302 -7.84 -22.70 -42.57
C LYS A 302 -9.05 -23.01 -43.45
N MET A 303 -8.87 -23.16 -44.76
CA MET A 303 -9.93 -23.59 -45.67
C MET A 303 -10.33 -25.05 -45.41
N GLY A 304 -9.37 -25.96 -45.18
CA GLY A 304 -9.65 -27.36 -44.82
C GLY A 304 -10.39 -27.51 -43.49
N LEU A 305 -10.00 -26.76 -42.47
CA LEU A 305 -10.69 -26.77 -41.17
C LEU A 305 -12.09 -26.12 -41.24
N ARG A 306 -12.32 -25.21 -42.19
CA ARG A 306 -13.64 -24.63 -42.45
C ARG A 306 -14.59 -25.58 -43.20
N SER A 307 -14.05 -26.54 -43.95
CA SER A 307 -14.84 -27.60 -44.58
C SER A 307 -15.24 -28.73 -43.62
N LEU A 308 -14.74 -28.72 -42.39
CA LEU A 308 -15.21 -29.67 -41.38
C LEU A 308 -16.64 -29.26 -40.95
N PRO A 309 -17.59 -30.21 -40.93
CA PRO A 309 -18.92 -29.94 -40.40
C PRO A 309 -18.79 -29.47 -38.95
N GLN A 310 -19.47 -28.37 -38.62
CA GLN A 310 -19.45 -27.84 -37.26
C GLN A 310 -19.96 -28.91 -36.28
N PRO A 311 -19.31 -29.11 -35.13
CA PRO A 311 -19.77 -30.07 -34.13
C PRO A 311 -21.15 -29.60 -33.62
N LYS A 312 -22.19 -30.31 -34.03
CA LYS A 312 -23.53 -30.14 -33.48
C LYS A 312 -23.62 -30.99 -32.22
N ASN A 313 -23.60 -30.33 -31.08
CA ASN A 313 -24.00 -30.94 -29.82
C ASN A 313 -25.52 -30.86 -29.70
N ASP A 314 -26.23 -31.68 -30.49
CA ASP A 314 -27.68 -31.79 -30.42
C ASP A 314 -28.02 -32.80 -29.32
N TYR A 315 -28.20 -32.32 -28.09
CA TYR A 315 -28.90 -33.08 -27.05
C TYR A 315 -30.32 -32.53 -26.94
N GLU A 316 -31.29 -33.35 -27.34
CA GLU A 316 -32.69 -33.12 -27.07
C GLU A 316 -32.96 -33.59 -25.63
N ILE A 317 -33.02 -32.64 -24.70
CA ILE A 317 -33.54 -32.92 -23.36
C ILE A 317 -35.05 -33.03 -23.52
N VAL A 318 -35.52 -34.24 -23.74
CA VAL A 318 -36.94 -34.58 -23.63
C VAL A 318 -37.27 -34.48 -22.15
N VAL A 319 -37.81 -33.33 -21.74
CA VAL A 319 -38.48 -33.19 -20.45
C VAL A 319 -39.76 -34.02 -20.56
N PRO A 320 -39.91 -35.13 -19.83
CA PRO A 320 -41.14 -35.91 -19.88
C PRO A 320 -42.29 -35.03 -19.39
N GLU A 321 -43.32 -34.86 -20.22
CA GLU A 321 -44.61 -34.31 -19.79
C GLU A 321 -45.28 -35.33 -18.87
N ASN A 322 -44.88 -35.39 -17.60
CA ASN A 322 -45.69 -36.02 -16.55
C ASN A 322 -45.39 -35.39 -15.19
N GLU A 323 -46.44 -34.75 -14.68
CA GLU A 323 -46.75 -34.43 -13.28
C GLU A 323 -45.88 -33.40 -12.56
N ASP A 324 -46.53 -32.28 -12.23
CA ASP A 324 -46.14 -31.34 -11.18
C ASP A 324 -45.85 -32.10 -9.86
N GLN A 325 -44.59 -32.43 -9.63
CA GLN A 325 -44.08 -32.72 -8.30
C GLN A 325 -43.12 -31.61 -7.93
N GLU A 326 -43.53 -30.77 -6.98
CA GLU A 326 -42.67 -29.82 -6.29
C GLU A 326 -41.52 -30.59 -5.62
N GLU A 327 -40.36 -30.66 -6.28
CA GLU A 327 -39.11 -31.13 -5.67
C GLU A 327 -38.77 -30.19 -4.49
N PRO A 328 -38.57 -30.72 -3.27
CA PRO A 328 -38.43 -29.87 -2.10
C PRO A 328 -37.14 -29.03 -2.16
N GLU A 329 -37.26 -27.70 -2.02
CA GLU A 329 -36.16 -26.73 -1.97
C GLU A 329 -35.05 -27.10 -0.95
N GLN A 330 -35.36 -27.98 0.01
CA GLN A 330 -34.42 -28.55 0.97
C GLN A 330 -33.33 -29.40 0.32
N ALA A 331 -33.61 -30.15 -0.75
CA ALA A 331 -32.62 -31.00 -1.43
C ALA A 331 -31.58 -30.17 -2.20
N GLN A 332 -32.02 -29.10 -2.88
CA GLN A 332 -31.12 -28.14 -3.53
C GLN A 332 -30.28 -27.37 -2.51
N SER A 333 -30.88 -26.97 -1.37
CA SER A 333 -30.17 -26.34 -0.26
C SER A 333 -29.12 -27.27 0.38
N GLN A 334 -29.43 -28.57 0.53
CA GLN A 334 -28.48 -29.59 0.99
C GLN A 334 -27.33 -29.79 0.00
N MET A 335 -27.61 -29.89 -1.30
CA MET A 335 -26.59 -30.10 -2.34
C MET A 335 -25.66 -28.89 -2.49
N VAL A 336 -26.17 -27.66 -2.34
CA VAL A 336 -25.37 -26.42 -2.30
C VAL A 336 -24.52 -26.36 -1.03
N SER A 337 -25.04 -26.81 0.12
CA SER A 337 -24.30 -26.93 1.38
C SER A 337 -23.12 -27.92 1.25
N ASP A 338 -23.33 -29.05 0.60
CA ASP A 338 -22.29 -30.07 0.37
C ASP A 338 -21.18 -29.56 -0.57
N MET A 339 -21.53 -28.78 -1.60
CA MET A 339 -20.56 -28.13 -2.48
C MET A 339 -19.74 -27.06 -1.75
N LEU A 340 -20.36 -26.24 -0.90
CA LEU A 340 -19.66 -25.26 -0.07
C LEU A 340 -18.71 -25.94 0.92
N HIS A 341 -19.10 -27.05 1.51
CA HIS A 341 -18.26 -27.85 2.40
C HIS A 341 -17.05 -28.45 1.66
N PHE A 342 -17.24 -28.97 0.45
CA PHE A 342 -16.14 -29.46 -0.40
C PHE A 342 -15.16 -28.32 -0.77
N TYR A 343 -15.68 -27.15 -1.18
CA TYR A 343 -14.84 -25.99 -1.49
C TYR A 343 -14.11 -25.46 -0.25
N ALA A 344 -14.77 -25.40 0.90
CA ALA A 344 -14.16 -24.98 2.16
C ALA A 344 -13.00 -25.91 2.55
N ARG A 345 -13.21 -27.23 2.49
CA ARG A 345 -12.16 -28.24 2.76
C ARG A 345 -10.99 -28.11 1.79
N LYS A 346 -11.25 -27.93 0.50
CA LYS A 346 -10.22 -27.74 -0.52
C LYS A 346 -9.45 -26.43 -0.31
N GLN A 347 -10.14 -25.35 0.05
CA GLN A 347 -9.52 -24.07 0.40
C GLN A 347 -8.68 -24.19 1.66
N GLU A 348 -9.15 -24.91 2.67
CA GLU A 348 -8.41 -25.18 3.91
C GLU A 348 -7.15 -26.01 3.64
N GLU A 349 -7.23 -27.03 2.78
CA GLU A 349 -6.06 -27.80 2.36
C GLU A 349 -5.03 -26.94 1.63
N LEU A 350 -5.49 -26.07 0.71
CA LEU A 350 -4.62 -25.11 0.02
C LEU A 350 -3.99 -24.11 1.00
N LYS A 351 -4.77 -23.57 1.94
CA LYS A 351 -4.28 -22.68 3.00
C LYS A 351 -3.27 -23.38 3.91
N ALA A 352 -3.53 -24.62 4.31
CA ALA A 352 -2.64 -25.42 5.12
C ALA A 352 -1.34 -25.76 4.38
N LYS A 353 -1.40 -26.02 3.07
CA LYS A 353 -0.22 -26.19 2.23
C LYS A 353 0.60 -24.90 2.12
N ALA A 354 -0.06 -23.77 1.88
CA ALA A 354 0.58 -22.47 1.82
C ALA A 354 1.20 -22.07 3.18
N ALA A 355 0.51 -22.33 4.29
CA ALA A 355 1.02 -22.08 5.65
C ALA A 355 2.23 -22.96 5.97
N ARG A 356 2.22 -24.24 5.58
CA ARG A 356 3.38 -25.13 5.70
C ARG A 356 4.56 -24.62 4.87
N GLU A 357 4.32 -24.18 3.63
CA GLU A 357 5.37 -23.61 2.80
C GLU A 357 5.94 -22.32 3.39
N LEU A 358 5.09 -21.43 3.91
CA LEU A 358 5.47 -20.18 4.58
C LEU A 358 6.29 -20.44 5.86
N ALA A 359 5.90 -21.44 6.65
CA ALA A 359 6.60 -21.83 7.87
C ALA A 359 8.02 -22.37 7.60
N LEU A 360 8.28 -22.89 6.40
CA LEU A 360 9.61 -23.31 5.96
C LEU A 360 10.45 -22.16 5.37
N ARG A 361 9.88 -20.96 5.20
CA ARG A 361 10.63 -19.81 4.67
C ARG A 361 11.40 -19.06 5.74
N SER A 362 12.26 -18.14 5.31
CA SER A 362 13.01 -17.26 6.18
C SER A 362 12.10 -16.46 7.12
N GLN A 363 12.58 -16.17 8.33
CA GLN A 363 11.82 -15.40 9.32
C GLN A 363 11.46 -13.99 8.81
N VAL A 364 12.28 -13.44 7.91
CA VAL A 364 12.05 -12.15 7.26
C VAL A 364 10.75 -12.19 6.43
N ILE A 365 10.50 -13.30 5.72
CA ILE A 365 9.24 -13.52 4.99
C ILE A 365 8.07 -13.74 5.95
N GLN A 366 8.28 -14.54 7.00
CA GLN A 366 7.22 -14.82 7.99
C GLN A 366 6.73 -13.57 8.73
N ARG A 367 7.63 -12.60 8.91
CA ARG A 367 7.37 -11.33 9.61
C ARG A 367 7.03 -10.17 8.67
N ASP A 368 6.94 -10.42 7.36
CA ASP A 368 6.68 -9.43 6.32
C ASP A 368 7.58 -8.17 6.42
N LEU A 369 8.87 -8.40 6.68
CA LEU A 369 9.84 -7.31 6.82
C LEU A 369 10.34 -6.82 5.45
N PRO A 370 10.71 -5.54 5.31
CA PRO A 370 11.30 -5.01 4.07
C PRO A 370 12.57 -5.77 3.65
N ARG A 371 12.69 -6.08 2.36
CA ARG A 371 13.82 -6.84 1.79
C ARG A 371 14.49 -6.07 0.64
N PRO A 372 15.83 -6.11 0.54
CA PRO A 372 16.55 -5.48 -0.55
C PRO A 372 16.33 -6.26 -1.87
N GLN A 373 16.00 -5.54 -2.94
CA GLN A 373 15.84 -6.13 -4.28
C GLN A 373 17.19 -6.44 -4.93
N GLU A 374 18.17 -5.57 -4.71
CA GLU A 374 19.56 -5.76 -5.11
C GLU A 374 20.35 -6.28 -3.92
N VAL A 375 20.90 -7.49 -4.04
CA VAL A 375 21.71 -8.10 -2.98
C VAL A 375 23.12 -7.53 -3.06
N ASN A 376 23.59 -6.93 -1.97
CA ASN A 376 24.94 -6.38 -1.94
C ASN A 376 25.99 -7.48 -1.73
N MET A 377 26.77 -7.76 -2.78
CA MET A 377 27.85 -8.75 -2.76
C MET A 377 29.14 -8.26 -2.09
N THR A 378 29.28 -6.96 -1.83
CA THR A 378 30.48 -6.38 -1.19
C THR A 378 30.60 -6.73 0.28
N VAL A 379 29.58 -7.40 0.85
CA VAL A 379 29.61 -7.88 2.24
C VAL A 379 30.59 -9.05 2.39
N LEU A 380 30.84 -9.79 1.31
CA LEU A 380 31.81 -10.88 1.26
C LEU A 380 33.22 -10.32 1.06
N ARG A 381 34.21 -10.89 1.75
CA ARG A 381 35.61 -10.49 1.56
C ARG A 381 36.10 -11.01 0.19
N PRO A 382 36.88 -10.23 -0.58
CA PRO A 382 37.48 -10.71 -1.81
C PRO A 382 38.31 -11.98 -1.58
N SER A 383 38.16 -12.98 -2.45
CA SER A 383 38.77 -14.31 -2.31
C SER A 383 40.29 -14.31 -2.15
N HIS A 384 40.97 -13.22 -2.56
CA HIS A 384 42.43 -13.08 -2.54
C HIS A 384 43.04 -12.74 -1.16
N GLU A 385 42.24 -12.35 -0.16
CA GLU A 385 42.72 -11.97 1.19
C GLU A 385 42.57 -13.07 2.26
N SER A 386 42.31 -14.31 1.85
CA SER A 386 41.86 -15.40 2.71
C SER A 386 42.95 -16.10 3.56
N TYR A 387 44.22 -15.70 3.46
CA TYR A 387 45.33 -16.51 3.98
C TYR A 387 45.66 -16.36 5.47
N SER A 388 44.95 -15.54 6.25
CA SER A 388 45.18 -15.44 7.72
C SER A 388 43.94 -15.05 8.53
N LEU A 389 42.77 -15.58 8.19
CA LEU A 389 41.54 -15.31 8.93
C LEU A 389 41.49 -16.12 10.23
N SER A 390 41.13 -15.46 11.33
CA SER A 390 40.78 -16.10 12.60
C SER A 390 39.60 -17.06 12.41
N ASP A 391 39.51 -18.11 13.24
CA ASP A 391 38.40 -19.08 13.22
C ASP A 391 37.03 -18.40 13.31
N LEU A 392 36.92 -17.33 14.10
CA LEU A 392 35.73 -16.51 14.18
C LEU A 392 35.40 -15.82 12.85
N GLN A 393 36.41 -15.26 12.18
CA GLN A 393 36.23 -14.58 10.90
C GLN A 393 35.87 -15.57 9.79
N ARG A 394 36.40 -16.80 9.84
CA ARG A 394 36.01 -17.89 8.93
C ARG A 394 34.54 -18.26 9.13
N ALA A 395 34.09 -18.39 10.37
CA ALA A 395 32.69 -18.66 10.68
C ALA A 395 31.76 -17.52 10.22
N GLU A 396 32.14 -16.26 10.45
CA GLU A 396 31.39 -15.10 9.97
C GLU A 396 31.23 -15.08 8.44
N GLU A 397 32.28 -15.43 7.70
CA GLU A 397 32.22 -15.47 6.24
C GLU A 397 31.29 -16.56 5.72
N LEU A 398 31.27 -17.74 6.35
CA LEU A 398 30.33 -18.80 6.04
C LEU A 398 28.88 -18.34 6.25
N ILE A 399 28.61 -17.67 7.38
CA ILE A 399 27.27 -17.13 7.68
C ILE A 399 26.85 -16.09 6.64
N LYS A 400 27.76 -15.19 6.25
CA LYS A 400 27.48 -14.16 5.22
C LYS A 400 27.19 -14.80 3.87
N ARG A 401 27.92 -15.85 3.48
CA ARG A 401 27.70 -16.58 2.22
C ARG A 401 26.32 -17.23 2.19
N GLU A 402 25.92 -17.90 3.27
CA GLU A 402 24.57 -18.48 3.40
C GLU A 402 23.48 -17.40 3.35
N MET A 403 23.68 -16.28 4.04
CA MET A 403 22.77 -15.14 4.02
C MET A 403 22.55 -14.60 2.60
N VAL A 404 23.63 -14.40 1.84
CA VAL A 404 23.56 -13.93 0.45
C VAL A 404 22.80 -14.92 -0.43
N THR A 405 23.06 -16.22 -0.27
CA THR A 405 22.37 -17.28 -1.02
C THR A 405 20.87 -17.29 -0.73
N MET A 406 20.49 -17.18 0.55
CA MET A 406 19.10 -17.09 0.99
C MET A 406 18.39 -15.85 0.40
N LEU A 407 19.05 -14.69 0.36
CA LEU A 407 18.47 -13.46 -0.21
C LEU A 407 18.18 -13.59 -1.71
N HIS A 408 19.09 -14.21 -2.49
CA HIS A 408 18.87 -14.46 -3.91
C HIS A 408 17.70 -15.43 -4.13
N PHE A 409 17.61 -16.49 -3.33
CA PHE A 409 16.49 -17.45 -3.36
C PHE A 409 15.16 -16.80 -3.02
N ASP A 410 15.12 -15.99 -1.95
CA ASP A 410 13.92 -15.32 -1.47
C ASP A 410 13.40 -14.26 -2.46
N ASN A 411 14.30 -13.55 -3.16
CA ASN A 411 13.92 -12.57 -4.19
C ASN A 411 13.34 -13.22 -5.45
N LEU A 412 13.85 -14.39 -5.86
CA LEU A 412 13.30 -15.15 -6.99
C LEU A 412 11.94 -15.76 -6.66
N LYS A 413 11.80 -16.37 -5.48
CA LYS A 413 10.59 -17.12 -5.13
C LYS A 413 9.46 -16.23 -4.62
N ASN A 414 9.77 -15.10 -3.98
CA ASN A 414 8.81 -14.15 -3.41
C ASN A 414 9.17 -12.69 -3.78
N PRO A 415 8.93 -12.27 -5.03
CA PRO A 415 9.24 -10.91 -5.48
C PRO A 415 8.36 -9.87 -4.77
N VAL A 416 8.96 -8.74 -4.39
CA VAL A 416 8.22 -7.62 -3.76
C VAL A 416 7.34 -6.92 -4.82
N PRO A 417 6.07 -6.57 -4.56
CA PRO A 417 5.10 -6.06 -5.55
C PRO A 417 5.44 -4.73 -6.25
N THR A 418 6.54 -4.07 -5.90
CA THR A 418 6.80 -2.66 -6.26
C THR A 418 7.56 -2.42 -7.57
N GLN A 419 7.70 -3.41 -8.48
CA GLN A 419 8.62 -3.27 -9.60
C GLN A 419 8.00 -2.94 -10.97
N SER A 420 8.45 -1.80 -11.49
CA SER A 420 8.49 -1.37 -12.90
C SER A 420 9.47 -2.24 -13.73
N LYS A 421 9.52 -2.01 -15.04
CA LYS A 421 10.18 -2.76 -16.14
C LYS A 421 11.69 -3.13 -16.00
N ARG A 422 12.35 -2.89 -14.86
CA ARG A 422 13.76 -3.27 -14.59
C ARG A 422 13.94 -4.70 -14.05
N SER A 423 12.86 -5.43 -13.74
CA SER A 423 12.93 -6.72 -13.01
C SER A 423 13.58 -7.89 -13.79
N ASN A 424 13.53 -7.89 -15.12
CA ASN A 424 13.97 -9.05 -15.90
C ASN A 424 15.50 -9.27 -15.90
N MET A 425 16.30 -8.19 -15.84
CA MET A 425 17.75 -8.31 -15.72
C MET A 425 18.20 -8.74 -14.32
N SER A 426 17.42 -8.38 -13.30
CA SER A 426 17.68 -8.75 -11.90
C SER A 426 17.41 -10.25 -11.65
N GLN A 427 16.37 -10.83 -12.25
CA GLN A 427 16.06 -12.26 -12.12
C GLN A 427 17.11 -13.16 -12.77
N ALA A 428 17.60 -12.81 -13.96
CA ALA A 428 18.65 -13.58 -14.63
C ALA A 428 19.96 -13.61 -13.82
N HIS A 429 20.32 -12.49 -13.19
CA HIS A 429 21.47 -12.41 -12.30
C HIS A 429 21.30 -13.30 -11.05
N GLN A 430 20.11 -13.30 -10.46
CA GLN A 430 19.80 -14.15 -9.30
C GLN A 430 19.86 -15.64 -9.64
N LEU A 431 19.35 -16.05 -10.81
CA LEU A 431 19.42 -17.44 -11.28
C LEU A 431 20.86 -17.88 -11.53
N ALA A 432 21.68 -17.05 -12.18
CA ALA A 432 23.10 -17.35 -12.42
C ALA A 432 23.90 -17.48 -11.11
N PHE A 433 23.57 -16.67 -10.09
CA PHE A 433 24.19 -16.79 -8.78
C PHE A 433 23.82 -18.10 -8.08
N LEU A 434 22.52 -18.48 -8.08
CA LEU A 434 22.06 -19.73 -7.46
C LEU A 434 22.50 -20.99 -8.21
N GLU A 435 22.82 -20.89 -9.50
CA GLU A 435 23.44 -21.99 -10.23
C GLU A 435 24.84 -22.29 -9.68
N GLN A 436 25.60 -21.27 -9.30
CA GLN A 436 26.91 -21.41 -8.67
C GLN A 436 26.81 -21.69 -7.16
N HIS A 437 25.71 -21.28 -6.52
CA HIS A 437 25.46 -21.36 -5.08
C HIS A 437 24.04 -21.92 -4.83
N PRO A 438 23.84 -23.24 -4.94
CA PRO A 438 22.53 -23.84 -4.75
C PRO A 438 22.00 -23.60 -3.33
N TYR A 439 20.72 -23.24 -3.23
CA TYR A 439 20.05 -23.14 -1.95
C TYR A 439 19.71 -24.54 -1.42
N GLU A 440 20.26 -24.90 -0.26
CA GLU A 440 19.97 -26.18 0.41
C GLU A 440 18.72 -26.06 1.28
N SER A 441 17.75 -26.97 1.06
CA SER A 441 16.56 -27.07 1.89
C SER A 441 16.75 -28.10 2.99
N PHE A 442 16.60 -27.68 4.25
CA PHE A 442 16.70 -28.55 5.42
C PHE A 442 15.33 -29.06 5.87
N ARG A 443 15.30 -30.25 6.48
CA ARG A 443 14.07 -30.76 7.12
C ARG A 443 13.82 -30.00 8.41
N LYS A 444 12.54 -29.94 8.80
CA LYS A 444 12.13 -29.27 10.05
C LYS A 444 12.81 -29.88 11.28
N GLU A 445 12.97 -31.20 11.30
CA GLU A 445 13.62 -31.95 12.38
C GLU A 445 15.09 -31.54 12.54
N ASP A 446 15.84 -31.43 11.44
CA ASP A 446 17.25 -31.02 11.45
C ASP A 446 17.41 -29.58 11.99
N LEU A 447 16.49 -28.68 11.62
CA LEU A 447 16.46 -27.31 12.13
C LEU A 447 16.13 -27.25 13.63
N GLU A 448 15.29 -28.14 14.14
CA GLU A 448 14.97 -28.24 15.57
C GLU A 448 16.18 -28.75 16.37
N VAL A 449 16.89 -29.75 15.85
CA VAL A 449 18.15 -30.23 16.45
C VAL A 449 19.20 -29.12 16.46
N ALA A 450 19.40 -28.42 15.34
CA ALA A 450 20.34 -27.29 15.24
C ALA A 450 19.99 -26.16 16.22
N LYS A 451 18.71 -25.81 16.36
CA LYS A 451 18.25 -24.84 17.38
C LYS A 451 18.58 -25.29 18.80
N GLY A 452 18.45 -26.58 19.10
CA GLY A 452 18.82 -27.15 20.38
C GLY A 452 20.32 -27.04 20.67
N ILE A 453 21.16 -27.29 19.66
CA ILE A 453 22.62 -27.12 19.77
C ILE A 453 22.98 -25.66 20.02
N LEU A 454 22.45 -24.73 19.21
CA LEU A 454 22.68 -23.30 19.38
C LEU A 454 22.23 -22.79 20.75
N LYS A 455 21.07 -23.24 21.24
CA LYS A 455 20.59 -22.84 22.57
C LYS A 455 21.56 -23.26 23.68
N ARG A 456 22.13 -24.46 23.58
CA ARG A 456 23.13 -24.96 24.53
C ARG A 456 24.42 -24.15 24.47
N GLU A 457 24.91 -23.84 23.26
CA GLU A 457 26.10 -23.00 23.08
C GLU A 457 25.89 -21.58 23.59
N MET A 458 24.73 -20.97 23.31
CA MET A 458 24.36 -19.66 23.81
C MET A 458 24.35 -19.61 25.34
N GLU A 459 23.90 -20.68 26.01
CA GLU A 459 23.91 -20.77 27.48
C GLU A 459 25.34 -20.84 28.04
N VAL A 460 26.23 -21.59 27.37
CA VAL A 460 27.67 -21.62 27.73
C VAL A 460 28.29 -20.24 27.58
N VAL A 461 28.03 -19.54 26.47
CA VAL A 461 28.53 -18.17 26.23
C VAL A 461 27.93 -17.19 27.22
N ARG A 462 26.63 -17.30 27.52
CA ARG A 462 25.92 -16.46 28.50
C ARG A 462 26.58 -16.57 29.88
N ASN A 463 26.89 -17.78 30.32
CA ASN A 463 27.57 -18.04 31.57
C ASN A 463 29.04 -17.57 31.55
N GLY A 464 29.77 -17.85 30.47
CA GLY A 464 31.20 -17.50 30.33
C GLY A 464 31.47 -16.00 30.22
N MET A 465 30.56 -15.24 29.60
CA MET A 465 30.64 -13.79 29.47
C MET A 465 29.93 -13.05 30.61
N ASN A 466 29.39 -13.77 31.59
CA ASN A 466 28.62 -13.24 32.72
C ASN A 466 27.45 -12.33 32.27
N HIS A 467 26.84 -12.65 31.14
CA HIS A 467 25.62 -12.00 30.67
C HIS A 467 24.45 -12.53 31.49
N GLY A 468 24.20 -11.90 32.64
CA GLY A 468 23.03 -12.20 33.47
C GLY A 468 21.71 -12.05 32.70
N GLU A 469 20.59 -12.40 33.34
CA GLU A 469 19.28 -12.10 32.78
C GLU A 469 19.10 -10.58 32.80
N LEU A 470 19.40 -9.91 31.67
CA LEU A 470 19.06 -8.50 31.53
C LEU A 470 17.54 -8.38 31.54
N PRO A 471 16.97 -7.63 32.50
CA PRO A 471 15.57 -7.29 32.47
C PRO A 471 15.24 -6.65 31.12
N ILE A 472 14.05 -6.94 30.59
CA ILE A 472 13.58 -6.35 29.32
C ILE A 472 13.66 -4.82 29.34
N GLU A 473 13.52 -4.22 30.52
CA GLU A 473 13.65 -2.79 30.77
C GLU A 473 15.07 -2.28 30.46
N VAL A 474 16.10 -2.97 30.97
CA VAL A 474 17.50 -2.61 30.71
C VAL A 474 17.85 -2.82 29.24
N TYR A 475 17.35 -3.90 28.61
CA TYR A 475 17.50 -4.09 27.17
C TYR A 475 16.85 -2.96 26.38
N THR A 476 15.63 -2.55 26.75
CA THR A 476 14.89 -1.48 26.06
C THR A 476 15.64 -0.15 26.18
N GLN A 477 16.17 0.17 27.36
CA GLN A 477 17.00 1.37 27.56
C GLN A 477 18.26 1.36 26.68
N VAL A 478 19.04 0.28 26.70
CA VAL A 478 20.25 0.15 25.88
C VAL A 478 19.91 0.16 24.38
N TRP A 479 18.79 -0.44 23.99
CA TRP A 479 18.31 -0.44 22.62
C TRP A 479 17.93 0.96 22.16
N GLU A 480 17.19 1.73 22.96
CA GLU A 480 16.85 3.12 22.69
C GLU A 480 18.09 4.00 22.59
N GLU A 481 19.07 3.80 23.48
CA GLU A 481 20.35 4.49 23.42
C GLU A 481 21.11 4.16 22.13
N CYS A 482 21.18 2.89 21.74
CA CYS A 482 21.82 2.47 20.49
C CYS A 482 21.09 3.01 19.26
N LEU A 483 19.75 2.99 19.26
CA LEU A 483 18.93 3.48 18.16
C LEU A 483 19.06 5.00 18.01
N SER A 484 19.13 5.74 19.11
CA SER A 484 19.36 7.20 19.11
C SER A 484 20.69 7.59 18.46
N GLN A 485 21.66 6.67 18.45
CA GLN A 485 22.96 6.86 17.82
C GLN A 485 22.97 6.51 16.33
N VAL A 486 21.86 6.03 15.75
CA VAL A 486 21.76 5.70 14.33
C VAL A 486 20.98 6.79 13.60
N LEU A 487 21.59 7.39 12.58
CA LEU A 487 21.00 8.44 11.73
C LEU A 487 20.80 7.92 10.31
N PHE A 488 19.67 8.26 9.69
CA PHE A 488 19.42 7.99 8.28
C PHE A 488 19.82 9.19 7.45
N LEU A 489 20.74 9.01 6.49
CA LEU A 489 21.19 10.07 5.60
C LEU A 489 20.36 10.06 4.31
N PRO A 490 19.41 11.00 4.09
CA PRO A 490 18.49 10.95 2.96
C PRO A 490 19.22 11.03 1.61
N ASN A 491 20.25 11.86 1.53
CA ASN A 491 21.07 12.06 0.33
C ASN A 491 21.84 10.81 -0.12
N GLN A 492 22.13 9.91 0.82
CA GLN A 492 22.91 8.69 0.56
C GLN A 492 22.06 7.43 0.72
N THR A 493 20.79 7.58 1.09
CA THR A 493 19.84 6.48 1.36
C THR A 493 20.40 5.39 2.26
N ARG A 494 21.23 5.78 3.25
CA ARG A 494 21.95 4.83 4.12
C ARG A 494 21.89 5.25 5.59
N TYR A 495 21.90 4.25 6.48
CA TYR A 495 22.06 4.47 7.91
C TYR A 495 23.54 4.61 8.27
N THR A 496 23.89 5.58 9.11
CA THR A 496 25.22 5.74 9.68
C THR A 496 25.13 6.03 11.19
N ARG A 497 26.23 5.84 11.94
CA ARG A 497 26.27 6.24 13.35
C ARG A 497 26.39 7.77 13.45
N ALA A 498 25.69 8.39 14.38
CA ALA A 498 25.70 9.84 14.62
C ALA A 498 27.12 10.39 14.76
N ASN A 499 28.01 9.64 15.43
CA ASN A 499 29.40 10.01 15.64
C ASN A 499 30.23 10.06 14.34
N LEU A 500 29.85 9.28 13.32
CA LEU A 500 30.53 9.21 12.02
C LEU A 500 29.92 10.18 10.98
N ALA A 501 28.72 10.71 11.25
CA ALA A 501 28.03 11.65 10.38
C ALA A 501 28.59 13.08 10.54
N SER A 502 28.80 13.76 9.41
CA SER A 502 29.22 15.17 9.37
C SER A 502 28.15 16.08 9.99
N LYS A 503 28.51 17.29 10.42
CA LYS A 503 27.53 18.25 10.97
C LYS A 503 26.40 18.57 9.97
N LYS A 504 26.71 18.58 8.68
CA LYS A 504 25.75 18.75 7.58
C LYS A 504 24.83 17.55 7.48
N ASP A 505 25.40 16.35 7.47
CA ASP A 505 24.68 15.08 7.38
C ASP A 505 23.73 14.86 8.57
N ARG A 506 24.11 15.34 9.77
CA ARG A 506 23.25 15.31 10.97
C ARG A 506 22.05 16.25 10.86
N LEU A 507 22.23 17.44 10.28
CA LEU A 507 21.14 18.40 10.06
C LEU A 507 20.17 17.85 9.01
N GLU A 508 20.69 17.29 7.92
CA GLU A 508 19.88 16.69 6.84
C GLU A 508 19.12 15.43 7.27
N SER A 509 19.59 14.71 8.31
CA SER A 509 18.86 13.57 8.89
C SER A 509 17.72 13.98 9.83
N ALA A 510 17.71 15.24 10.29
CA ALA A 510 16.69 15.76 11.21
C ALA A 510 15.55 16.50 10.49
N GLU A 511 15.75 16.85 9.21
CA GLU A 511 14.72 17.32 8.27
C GLU A 511 13.97 16.15 7.63
#